data_AF-A0A1D6IZF8-F1
#
_entry.id   AF-A0A1D6IZF8-F1
#
_cell.length_a   1.000
_cell.length_b   1.000
_cell.length_c   1.000
_cell.angle_alpha   90.00
_cell.angle_beta   90.00
_cell.angle_gamma   90.00
#
_symmetry.space_group_name_H-M   'P 1'
#
loop_
_entity.id
_entity.type
_entity.pdbx_description
1 polymer ?
#
loop_
_entity_poly.entity_id
_entity_poly.type
_entity_poly.pdbx_seq_one_letter_code
_entity_poly.pdbx_strand_id
1 'polypeptide(L)'
;MPPAAAALLRCAPAVPFAARSSAVSRSGMARRLVAASAAAGRLAPAYRGLLLDAGGTLLQVARPVAETYASIGRRYGVTKTKKRIMEGFKRAFSAPWPKTLRYQGDGRPFWRIVVAEATDCTDGDYFEEVYQYYAHGDAWRLPTGADAALRELKDAGGQMLLPLFSPSRFLNLDFQFSVVYCN
;
A
#
# COMPACT_ATOMS: atom_id res chain seq x y z
N MET A 1 44.69 -17.84 -7.99
CA MET A 1 43.70 -18.21 -9.03
C MET A 1 42.32 -18.18 -8.38
N PRO A 2 41.36 -17.31 -8.75
CA PRO A 2 41.39 -16.17 -9.67
C PRO A 2 41.42 -14.80 -8.92
N PRO A 3 41.46 -13.66 -9.64
CA PRO A 3 42.02 -12.38 -9.17
C PRO A 3 40.99 -11.24 -8.94
N ALA A 4 41.55 -10.12 -8.47
CA ALA A 4 40.99 -8.79 -8.26
C ALA A 4 40.16 -8.22 -9.43
N ALA A 5 39.19 -7.35 -9.10
CA ALA A 5 38.66 -6.36 -10.02
C ALA A 5 38.43 -5.04 -9.26
N ALA A 6 39.13 -4.01 -9.74
CA ALA A 6 39.18 -2.67 -9.20
C ALA A 6 37.96 -1.84 -9.59
N ALA A 7 37.75 -0.79 -8.78
CA ALA A 7 36.80 0.28 -9.00
C ALA A 7 37.01 1.01 -10.33
N LEU A 8 35.92 1.42 -10.97
CA LEU A 8 35.87 2.64 -11.80
C LEU A 8 34.49 3.31 -11.65
N LEU A 9 34.49 4.42 -10.91
CA LEU A 9 33.51 5.50 -11.06
C LEU A 9 33.70 6.15 -12.44
N ARG A 10 32.60 6.38 -13.16
CA ARG A 10 32.54 7.47 -14.16
C ARG A 10 31.20 8.20 -14.07
N CYS A 11 31.30 9.51 -13.92
CA CYS A 11 30.24 10.51 -13.99
C CYS A 11 30.07 11.03 -15.43
N ALA A 12 28.79 11.25 -15.80
CA ALA A 12 28.19 12.31 -16.66
C ALA A 12 28.65 12.42 -18.15
N PRO A 13 27.84 13.00 -19.10
CA PRO A 13 27.20 14.31 -18.97
C PRO A 13 25.71 14.42 -19.41
N ALA A 14 25.10 15.51 -18.95
CA ALA A 14 23.83 16.06 -19.43
C ALA A 14 23.98 16.75 -20.79
N VAL A 15 22.91 16.77 -21.58
CA VAL A 15 22.77 17.57 -22.82
C VAL A 15 21.31 18.05 -22.95
N PRO A 16 21.05 19.17 -23.65
CA PRO A 16 20.25 20.27 -23.11
C PRO A 16 18.86 20.39 -23.74
N PHE A 17 18.04 21.15 -23.02
CA PHE A 17 16.76 21.70 -23.44
C PHE A 17 16.93 22.62 -24.66
N ALA A 18 16.20 22.33 -25.74
CA ALA A 18 16.05 23.24 -26.88
C ALA A 18 14.57 23.61 -27.02
N ALA A 19 14.27 24.87 -26.67
CA ALA A 19 12.99 25.49 -26.96
C ALA A 19 12.87 25.77 -28.47
N ARG A 20 11.77 25.38 -29.09
CA ARG A 20 11.32 25.92 -30.37
C ARG A 20 9.93 26.51 -30.19
N SER A 21 9.87 27.84 -30.24
CA SER A 21 8.65 28.58 -30.43
C SER A 21 8.31 28.61 -31.92
N SER A 22 7.09 28.24 -32.27
CA SER A 22 6.47 28.65 -33.53
C SER A 22 5.02 29.03 -33.27
N ALA A 23 4.65 30.19 -33.79
CA ALA A 23 3.41 30.88 -33.53
C ALA A 23 2.23 30.34 -34.37
N VAL A 24 1.06 30.34 -33.72
CA VAL A 24 -0.31 30.59 -34.21
C VAL A 24 -0.69 30.10 -35.62
N SER A 25 -1.71 29.23 -35.67
CA SER A 25 -2.78 29.33 -36.67
C SER A 25 -4.13 29.09 -36.00
N ARG A 26 -4.97 30.14 -36.00
CA ARG A 26 -6.38 30.08 -35.62
C ARG A 26 -7.16 29.51 -36.81
N SER A 27 -7.65 28.30 -36.69
CA SER A 27 -8.71 27.80 -37.57
C SER A 27 -9.78 27.15 -36.70
N GLY A 28 -10.96 27.78 -36.68
CA GLY A 28 -12.11 27.35 -35.91
C GLY A 28 -12.63 26.02 -36.46
N MET A 29 -12.60 24.99 -35.62
CA MET A 29 -13.29 23.74 -35.90
C MET A 29 -14.61 23.76 -35.13
N ALA A 30 -15.70 23.96 -35.87
CA ALA A 30 -17.05 23.90 -35.39
C ALA A 30 -17.28 22.62 -34.57
N ARG A 31 -17.79 22.77 -33.35
CA ARG A 31 -18.31 21.67 -32.54
C ARG A 31 -19.48 21.03 -33.28
N ARG A 32 -19.21 19.97 -34.05
CA ARG A 32 -20.24 18.98 -34.41
C ARG A 32 -20.52 18.14 -33.17
N LEU A 33 -21.53 18.56 -32.40
CA LEU A 33 -22.21 17.66 -31.49
C LEU A 33 -22.94 16.62 -32.34
N VAL A 34 -22.29 15.48 -32.56
CA VAL A 34 -23.02 14.27 -32.95
C VAL A 34 -23.74 13.82 -31.68
N ALA A 35 -25.01 14.18 -31.57
CA ALA A 35 -25.93 13.49 -30.68
C ALA A 35 -26.08 12.07 -31.22
N ALA A 36 -25.22 11.16 -30.76
CA ALA A 36 -25.44 9.75 -30.93
C ALA A 36 -26.70 9.42 -30.12
N SER A 37 -27.81 9.22 -30.82
CA SER A 37 -29.00 8.58 -30.27
C SER A 37 -28.59 7.20 -29.78
N ALA A 38 -28.30 7.10 -28.49
CA ALA A 38 -27.96 5.85 -27.85
C ALA A 38 -29.26 5.08 -27.61
N ALA A 39 -29.73 4.39 -28.65
CA ALA A 39 -30.36 3.09 -28.45
C ALA A 39 -29.28 2.12 -27.92
N ALA A 40 -28.77 2.40 -26.71
CA ALA A 40 -27.85 1.53 -26.02
C ALA A 40 -28.67 0.41 -25.37
N GLY A 41 -28.92 -0.65 -26.14
CA GLY A 41 -29.13 -1.96 -25.54
C GLY A 41 -28.03 -2.14 -24.50
N ARG A 42 -28.42 -2.45 -23.25
CA ARG A 42 -27.48 -2.66 -22.15
C ARG A 42 -26.53 -3.77 -22.59
N LEU A 43 -25.33 -3.41 -23.05
CA LEU A 43 -24.26 -4.37 -23.29
C LEU A 43 -24.07 -5.11 -21.97
N ALA A 44 -24.15 -6.44 -22.03
CA ALA A 44 -23.82 -7.27 -20.88
C ALA A 44 -22.44 -6.84 -20.34
N PRO A 45 -22.28 -6.69 -19.01
CA PRO A 45 -21.02 -6.23 -18.46
C PRO A 45 -19.88 -7.14 -18.92
N ALA A 46 -18.80 -6.53 -19.43
CA ALA A 46 -17.65 -7.25 -19.99
C ALA A 46 -16.95 -8.15 -18.96
N TYR A 47 -17.14 -7.87 -17.67
CA TYR A 47 -16.60 -8.63 -16.55
C TYR A 47 -17.71 -8.90 -15.53
N ARG A 48 -17.72 -10.10 -14.96
CA ARG A 48 -18.74 -10.52 -13.98
C ARG A 48 -18.36 -10.24 -12.53
N GLY A 49 -17.09 -9.92 -12.26
CA GLY A 49 -16.64 -9.55 -10.93
C GLY A 49 -15.26 -8.90 -10.90
N LEU A 50 -14.97 -8.26 -9.77
CA LEU A 50 -13.70 -7.59 -9.49
C LEU A 50 -13.16 -8.06 -8.14
N LEU A 51 -11.87 -8.43 -8.13
CA LEU A 51 -11.10 -8.75 -6.93
C LEU A 51 -10.18 -7.58 -6.64
N LEU A 52 -10.27 -7.04 -5.43
CA LEU A 52 -9.43 -5.91 -4.99
C LEU A 52 -8.56 -6.38 -3.84
N ASP A 53 -7.26 -6.07 -3.92
CA ASP A 53 -6.42 -6.20 -2.75
C ASP A 53 -6.85 -5.21 -1.65
N ALA A 54 -6.61 -5.58 -0.39
CA ALA A 54 -6.90 -4.72 0.74
C ALA A 54 -5.73 -3.78 1.03
N GLY A 55 -4.54 -4.31 1.27
CA GLY A 55 -3.41 -3.55 1.83
C GLY A 55 -2.68 -2.69 0.80
N GLY A 56 -2.73 -1.37 0.94
CA GLY A 56 -2.09 -0.46 -0.03
C GLY A 56 -2.93 -0.17 -1.27
N THR A 57 -4.01 -0.93 -1.51
CA THR A 57 -5.05 -0.61 -2.50
C THR A 57 -6.25 0.06 -1.84
N LEU A 58 -6.97 -0.62 -0.93
CA LEU A 58 -8.15 -0.07 -0.25
C LEU A 58 -7.83 0.47 1.14
N LEU A 59 -6.94 -0.16 1.89
CA LEU A 59 -6.59 0.20 3.25
C LEU A 59 -5.20 0.81 3.27
N GLN A 60 -5.16 2.09 3.61
CA GLN A 60 -3.94 2.82 3.91
C GLN A 60 -3.84 3.04 5.41
N VAL A 61 -2.61 2.99 5.93
CA VAL A 61 -2.37 3.33 7.32
C VAL A 61 -2.74 4.81 7.56
N ALA A 62 -3.61 5.07 8.53
CA ALA A 62 -4.11 6.42 8.82
C ALA A 62 -3.05 7.32 9.48
N ARG A 63 -2.17 6.73 10.30
CA ARG A 63 -1.08 7.41 11.01
C ARG A 63 0.26 6.74 10.76
N PRO A 64 1.35 7.47 10.46
CA PRO A 64 2.65 6.86 10.17
C PRO A 64 3.09 5.85 11.26
N VAL A 65 3.53 4.66 10.85
CA VAL A 65 3.83 3.54 11.77
C VAL A 65 4.74 3.96 12.93
N ALA A 66 5.83 4.67 12.60
CA ALA A 66 6.79 5.12 13.60
C ALA A 66 6.21 6.16 14.57
N GLU A 67 5.21 6.94 14.15
CA GLU A 67 4.50 7.84 15.06
C GLU A 67 3.61 7.05 16.01
N THR A 68 2.88 6.06 15.52
CA THR A 68 2.04 5.18 16.34
C THR A 68 2.87 4.50 17.42
N TYR A 69 4.00 3.87 17.04
CA TYR A 69 4.89 3.19 17.97
C TYR A 69 5.48 4.15 19.00
N ALA A 70 5.98 5.32 18.57
CA ALA A 70 6.49 6.33 19.51
C ALA A 70 5.38 6.85 20.44
N SER A 71 4.16 7.04 19.94
CA SER A 71 3.07 7.59 20.74
C SER A 71 2.61 6.64 21.83
N ILE A 72 2.38 5.36 21.48
CA ILE A 72 1.98 4.32 22.43
C ILE A 72 3.14 4.02 23.39
N GLY A 73 4.34 3.84 22.83
CA GLY A 73 5.54 3.42 23.55
C GLY A 73 6.06 4.41 24.59
N ARG A 74 5.65 5.68 24.54
CA ARG A 74 6.05 6.70 25.53
C ARG A 74 5.73 6.29 26.97
N ARG A 75 4.60 5.61 27.20
CA ARG A 75 4.20 5.12 28.53
C ARG A 75 4.98 3.89 28.98
N TYR A 76 5.63 3.22 28.04
CA TYR A 76 6.44 2.00 28.24
C TYR A 76 7.95 2.28 28.16
N GLY A 77 8.36 3.56 28.21
CA GLY A 77 9.77 3.95 28.19
C GLY A 77 10.43 3.97 26.82
N VAL A 78 9.69 3.88 25.71
CA VAL A 78 10.25 4.03 24.36
C VAL A 78 10.70 5.47 24.14
N THR A 79 12.02 5.68 24.00
CA THR A 79 12.65 6.98 23.79
C THR A 79 13.19 7.19 22.37
N LYS A 80 13.12 6.18 21.51
CA LYS A 80 13.61 6.28 20.12
C LYS A 80 12.86 7.35 19.34
N THR A 81 13.60 8.07 18.49
CA THR A 81 13.00 8.99 17.53
C THR A 81 12.21 8.23 16.47
N LYS A 82 11.16 8.86 15.91
CA LYS A 82 10.36 8.27 14.81
C LYS A 82 11.23 7.76 13.65
N LYS A 83 12.32 8.48 13.32
CA LYS A 83 13.27 8.06 12.27
C LYS A 83 13.94 6.73 12.62
N ARG A 84 14.48 6.59 13.84
CA ARG A 84 15.13 5.35 14.30
C ARG A 84 14.15 4.19 14.39
N ILE A 85 12.91 4.46 14.82
CA ILE A 85 11.85 3.45 14.83
C ILE A 85 11.57 2.95 13.42
N MET A 86 11.42 3.84 12.45
CA MET A 86 11.18 3.45 11.05
C MET A 86 12.38 2.68 10.46
N GLU A 87 13.61 3.05 10.79
CA GLU A 87 14.81 2.31 10.37
C GLU A 87 14.80 0.88 10.94
N GLY A 88 14.51 0.72 12.23
CA GLY A 88 14.41 -0.60 12.86
C GLY A 88 13.26 -1.43 12.31
N PHE A 89 12.10 -0.81 12.11
CA PHE A 89 10.96 -1.44 11.46
C PHE A 89 11.34 -1.99 10.09
N LYS A 90 11.97 -1.18 9.22
CA LYS A 90 12.37 -1.62 7.88
C LYS A 90 13.38 -2.77 7.92
N ARG A 91 14.38 -2.70 8.80
CA ARG A 91 15.36 -3.79 8.97
C ARG A 91 14.68 -5.09 9.41
N ALA A 92 13.87 -5.03 10.46
CA ALA A 92 13.18 -6.20 11.00
C ALA A 92 12.19 -6.78 9.99
N PHE A 93 11.41 -5.91 9.35
CA PHE A 93 10.41 -6.31 8.38
C PHE A 93 11.05 -6.95 7.16
N SER A 94 12.16 -6.44 6.63
CA SER A 94 12.83 -6.97 5.44
C SER A 94 13.75 -8.17 5.69
N ALA A 95 13.97 -8.58 6.95
CA ALA A 95 14.81 -9.72 7.25
C ALA A 95 14.26 -11.05 6.67
N PRO A 96 15.11 -12.04 6.36
CA PRO A 96 14.71 -13.29 5.73
C PRO A 96 14.07 -14.26 6.74
N TRP A 97 12.83 -14.00 7.12
CA TRP A 97 12.08 -14.84 8.05
C TRP A 97 11.54 -16.13 7.40
N PRO A 98 11.43 -17.23 8.16
CA PRO A 98 10.67 -18.39 7.71
C PRO A 98 9.24 -18.00 7.32
N LYS A 99 8.73 -18.51 6.20
CA LYS A 99 7.35 -18.24 5.74
C LYS A 99 6.30 -18.60 6.79
N THR A 100 6.58 -19.63 7.58
CA THR A 100 5.72 -20.08 8.67
C THR A 100 5.52 -19.00 9.73
N LEU A 101 6.57 -18.24 10.06
CA LEU A 101 6.52 -17.20 11.08
C LEU A 101 5.63 -16.02 10.68
N ARG A 102 5.65 -15.62 9.40
CA ARG A 102 4.87 -14.49 8.88
C ARG A 102 3.41 -14.83 8.56
N TYR A 103 3.16 -16.01 8.02
CA TYR A 103 1.88 -16.31 7.37
C TYR A 103 1.03 -17.40 8.06
N GLN A 104 1.59 -18.13 9.02
CA GLN A 104 0.82 -19.13 9.79
C GLN A 104 0.30 -18.53 11.09
N GLY A 105 -0.90 -18.98 11.49
CA GLY A 105 -1.57 -18.46 12.69
C GLY A 105 -1.99 -16.99 12.53
N ASP A 106 -1.87 -16.25 13.63
CA ASP A 106 -2.22 -14.83 13.73
C ASP A 106 -1.04 -13.88 13.45
N GLY A 107 0.14 -14.42 13.11
CA GLY A 107 1.35 -13.63 12.84
C GLY A 107 1.90 -12.86 14.05
N ARG A 108 1.33 -13.00 15.26
CA ARG A 108 1.79 -12.31 16.47
C ARG A 108 3.27 -12.55 16.77
N PRO A 109 3.82 -13.77 16.65
CA PRO A 109 5.24 -14.02 16.92
C PRO A 109 6.16 -13.19 16.02
N PHE A 110 5.83 -13.08 14.73
CA PHE A 110 6.56 -12.22 13.79
C PHE A 110 6.49 -10.75 14.21
N TRP A 111 5.28 -10.25 14.47
CA TRP A 111 5.09 -8.84 14.80
C TRP A 111 5.72 -8.43 16.12
N ARG A 112 5.77 -9.33 17.10
CA ARG A 112 6.47 -9.09 18.36
C ARG A 112 7.96 -8.82 18.15
N ILE A 113 8.59 -9.57 17.26
CA ILE A 113 10.00 -9.35 16.87
C ILE A 113 10.16 -8.00 16.18
N VAL A 114 9.28 -7.67 15.22
CA VAL A 114 9.35 -6.41 14.47
C VAL A 114 9.17 -5.19 15.39
N VAL A 115 8.20 -5.22 16.30
CA VAL A 115 7.94 -4.15 17.26
C VAL A 115 9.13 -3.99 18.21
N ALA A 116 9.66 -5.08 18.73
CA ALA A 116 10.80 -5.07 19.63
C ALA A 116 12.05 -4.46 18.95
N GLU A 117 12.42 -4.94 17.75
CA GLU A 117 13.57 -4.41 17.00
C GLU A 117 13.38 -2.93 16.60
N ALA A 118 12.16 -2.53 16.25
CA ALA A 118 11.87 -1.15 15.91
C ALA A 118 12.04 -0.21 17.12
N THR A 119 11.69 -0.66 18.32
CA THR A 119 11.53 0.22 19.49
C THR A 119 12.53 0.02 20.62
N ASP A 120 13.28 -1.08 20.60
CA ASP A 120 14.07 -1.61 21.74
C ASP A 120 13.22 -1.85 23.01
N CYS A 121 11.92 -2.12 22.84
CA CYS A 121 11.02 -2.43 23.94
C CYS A 121 10.45 -3.84 23.78
N THR A 122 10.69 -4.69 24.78
CA THR A 122 10.21 -6.08 24.84
C THR A 122 9.05 -6.27 25.80
N ASP A 123 8.46 -5.16 26.28
CA ASP A 123 7.27 -5.18 27.13
C ASP A 123 6.08 -5.79 26.37
N GLY A 124 5.44 -6.79 26.99
CA GLY A 124 4.33 -7.53 26.39
C GLY A 124 3.06 -6.70 26.26
N ASP A 125 2.80 -5.81 27.21
CA ASP A 125 1.62 -4.93 27.22
C ASP A 125 1.78 -3.83 26.17
N TYR A 126 3.01 -3.33 25.98
CA TYR A 126 3.31 -2.42 24.87
C TYR A 126 3.01 -3.07 23.52
N PHE A 127 3.49 -4.30 23.32
CA PHE A 127 3.21 -5.05 22.10
C PHE A 127 1.71 -5.26 21.92
N GLU A 128 1.00 -5.67 22.96
CA GLU A 128 -0.44 -5.93 22.89
C GLU A 128 -1.22 -4.67 22.54
N GLU A 129 -0.90 -3.53 23.14
CA GLU A 129 -1.58 -2.26 22.81
C GLU A 129 -1.31 -1.82 21.37
N VAL A 130 -0.05 -1.93 20.91
CA VAL A 130 0.32 -1.70 19.51
C VAL A 130 -0.46 -2.66 18.60
N TYR A 131 -0.52 -3.95 18.96
CA TYR A 131 -1.20 -5.00 18.22
C TYR A 131 -2.70 -4.73 18.08
N GLN A 132 -3.36 -4.35 19.18
CA GLN A 132 -4.78 -4.01 19.19
C GLN A 132 -5.07 -2.73 18.43
N TYR A 133 -4.19 -1.72 18.44
CA TYR A 133 -4.41 -0.48 17.70
C TYR A 133 -4.71 -0.73 16.21
N TYR A 134 -3.95 -1.59 15.52
CA TYR A 134 -4.22 -1.87 14.09
C TYR A 134 -5.32 -2.92 13.86
N ALA A 135 -5.83 -3.57 14.91
CA ALA A 135 -7.06 -4.35 14.80
C ALA A 135 -8.31 -3.47 14.69
N HIS A 136 -8.21 -2.19 15.11
CA HIS A 136 -9.31 -1.23 15.03
C HIS A 136 -9.37 -0.52 13.67
N GLY A 137 -10.59 -0.20 13.22
CA GLY A 137 -10.84 0.47 11.95
C GLY A 137 -10.16 1.84 11.82
N ASP A 138 -10.01 2.57 12.92
CA ASP A 138 -9.42 3.92 12.94
C ASP A 138 -7.92 3.96 12.60
N ALA A 139 -7.23 2.81 12.67
CA ALA A 139 -5.86 2.71 12.20
C ALA A 139 -5.75 2.75 10.67
N TRP A 140 -6.88 2.65 9.97
CA TRP A 140 -6.97 2.53 8.53
C TRP A 140 -7.82 3.64 7.92
N ARG A 141 -7.52 3.99 6.68
CA ARG A 141 -8.31 4.92 5.87
C ARG A 141 -8.39 4.43 4.43
N LEU A 142 -9.46 4.80 3.76
CA LEU A 142 -9.59 4.61 2.32
C LEU A 142 -8.77 5.70 1.57
N PRO A 143 -8.15 5.37 0.43
CA PRO A 143 -7.66 6.38 -0.50
C PRO A 143 -8.79 7.30 -0.98
N THR A 144 -8.43 8.53 -1.35
CA THR A 144 -9.37 9.49 -1.92
C THR A 144 -10.08 8.90 -3.14
N GLY A 145 -11.41 8.94 -3.15
CA GLY A 145 -12.25 8.46 -4.25
C GLY A 145 -12.50 6.95 -4.27
N ALA A 146 -11.88 6.18 -3.37
CA ALA A 146 -12.13 4.74 -3.28
C ALA A 146 -13.59 4.45 -2.87
N ASP A 147 -14.15 5.21 -1.93
CA ASP A 147 -15.54 5.04 -1.52
C ASP A 147 -16.53 5.29 -2.66
N ALA A 148 -16.31 6.35 -3.46
CA ALA A 148 -17.12 6.68 -4.62
C ALA A 148 -17.02 5.58 -5.69
N ALA A 149 -15.79 5.17 -6.03
CA ALA A 149 -15.56 4.11 -7.01
C ALA A 149 -16.20 2.78 -6.60
N LEU A 150 -16.12 2.41 -5.31
CA LEU A 150 -16.75 1.19 -4.80
C LEU A 150 -18.28 1.25 -4.86
N ARG A 151 -18.89 2.42 -4.64
CA ARG A 151 -20.34 2.62 -4.79
C ARG A 151 -20.76 2.52 -6.25
N GLU A 152 -20.05 3.17 -7.16
CA GLU A 152 -20.31 3.10 -8.60
C GLU A 152 -20.23 1.67 -9.14
N LEU A 153 -19.22 0.91 -8.71
CA LEU A 153 -19.08 -0.51 -9.08
C LEU A 153 -20.24 -1.37 -8.57
N LYS A 154 -20.70 -1.10 -7.35
CA LYS A 154 -21.86 -1.78 -6.76
C LYS A 154 -23.15 -1.45 -7.52
N ASP A 155 -23.36 -0.17 -7.83
CA ASP A 155 -24.57 0.31 -8.52
C ASP A 155 -24.63 -0.16 -9.98
N ALA A 156 -23.47 -0.39 -10.61
CA ALA A 156 -23.36 -1.01 -11.93
C ALA A 156 -23.68 -2.52 -11.95
N GLY A 157 -23.98 -3.14 -10.80
CA GLY A 157 -24.32 -4.56 -10.69
C GLY A 157 -23.10 -5.49 -10.69
N GLY A 158 -21.89 -4.97 -10.47
CA GLY A 158 -20.68 -5.78 -10.32
C GLY A 158 -20.69 -6.56 -9.00
N GLN A 159 -20.39 -7.86 -9.05
CA GLN A 159 -20.09 -8.63 -7.85
C GLN A 159 -18.64 -8.33 -7.44
N MET A 160 -18.45 -7.79 -6.25
CA MET A 160 -17.11 -7.52 -5.72
C MET A 160 -16.77 -8.52 -4.63
N LEU A 161 -15.65 -9.21 -4.81
CA LEU A 161 -15.10 -10.10 -3.80
C LEU A 161 -13.86 -9.42 -3.22
N LEU A 162 -13.96 -9.06 -1.95
CA LEU A 162 -12.80 -8.64 -1.18
C LEU A 162 -12.17 -9.93 -0.60
N PRO A 163 -10.90 -10.26 -0.91
CA PRO A 163 -10.21 -11.32 -0.20
C PRO A 163 -10.24 -10.98 1.29
N LEU A 164 -10.68 -11.94 2.11
CA LEU A 164 -10.90 -11.76 3.54
C LEU A 164 -9.70 -11.09 4.22
N PHE A 165 -9.90 -9.84 4.62
CA PHE A 165 -9.07 -9.16 5.59
C PHE A 165 -9.27 -9.86 6.93
N SER A 166 -8.26 -10.59 7.40
CA SER A 166 -8.25 -11.04 8.79
C SER A 166 -7.66 -9.90 9.63
N PRO A 167 -8.38 -9.34 10.62
CA PRO A 167 -7.85 -8.31 11.52
C PRO A 167 -6.59 -8.76 12.27
N SER A 168 -6.31 -10.07 12.31
CA SER A 168 -5.10 -10.66 12.87
C SER A 168 -3.85 -10.35 12.03
N ARG A 169 -3.99 -9.94 10.77
CA ARG A 169 -2.85 -9.63 9.88
C ARG A 169 -2.49 -8.15 9.99
N PHE A 170 -1.89 -7.84 11.13
CA PHE A 170 -1.26 -6.56 11.45
C PHE A 170 -0.37 -6.08 10.29
N LEU A 171 -0.45 -4.78 9.93
CA LEU A 171 0.39 -4.10 8.93
C LEU A 171 0.75 -4.92 7.66
N ASN A 172 -0.24 -5.20 6.82
CA ASN A 172 -0.02 -5.65 5.45
C ASN A 172 0.44 -4.50 4.55
N LEU A 173 1.74 -4.19 4.59
CA LEU A 173 2.41 -3.32 3.63
C LEU A 173 2.94 -4.08 2.39
N ASP A 174 2.77 -5.40 2.35
CA ASP A 174 3.09 -6.25 1.20
C ASP A 174 2.10 -7.42 1.16
N PHE A 175 1.03 -7.31 0.38
CA PHE A 175 0.34 -8.49 -0.13
C PHE A 175 0.16 -8.37 -1.64
N GLN A 176 1.08 -9.01 -2.37
CA GLN A 176 0.71 -9.62 -3.64
C GLN A 176 -0.14 -10.85 -3.32
N PHE A 177 -1.45 -10.76 -3.54
CA PHE A 177 -2.25 -11.94 -3.85
C PHE A 177 -2.85 -11.79 -5.25
N SER A 178 -2.30 -12.56 -6.19
CA SER A 178 -3.12 -13.25 -7.19
C SER A 178 -3.64 -14.52 -6.49
N VAL A 179 -4.84 -15.06 -6.72
CA VAL A 179 -5.44 -15.55 -7.97
C VAL A 179 -6.91 -15.91 -7.66
N VAL A 180 -7.83 -15.84 -8.63
CA VAL A 180 -8.62 -16.96 -9.21
C VAL A 180 -9.86 -16.45 -9.95
N TYR A 181 -9.83 -16.76 -11.26
CA TYR A 181 -10.87 -16.92 -12.27
C TYR A 181 -12.34 -16.63 -11.91
N CYS A 182 -12.95 -15.76 -12.71
CA CYS A 182 -14.33 -15.97 -13.13
C CYS A 182 -14.31 -16.73 -14.47
N ASN A 183 -15.04 -17.85 -14.54
CA ASN A 183 -15.33 -18.58 -15.78
C ASN A 183 -15.87 -17.65 -16.88
#